data_AF-A0A7S3GMN0-F1
#
_entry.id   AF-A0A7S3GMN0-F1
#
_cell.length_a   1.000
_cell.length_b   1.000
_cell.length_c   1.000
_cell.angle_alpha   90.00
_cell.angle_beta   90.00
_cell.angle_gamma   90.00
#
_symmetry.space_group_name_H-M   'P 1'
#
loop_
_entity.id
_entity.type
_entity.pdbx_description
1 polymer ?
#
loop_
_entity_poly.entity_id
_entity_poly.type
_entity_poly.pdbx_seq_one_letter_code
_entity_poly.pdbx_strand_id
1 'polypeptide(L)'
;EIFRQQVFKFSNVGASLESAGMHLEFVDAPYRCTSEDEEKVYPVVKQAFPECTEYFEWYRANDDSTVYHRLDETIAYLEKVMDERGPFDGMVGFSQGGSL
;
A
#
# COMPACT_ATOMS: atom_id res chain seq x y z
N GLU A 1 -1.74 1.23 -7.03
CA GLU A 1 -2.69 2.29 -7.46
C GLU A 1 -3.76 2.68 -6.41
N ILE A 2 -4.35 1.74 -5.66
CA ILE A 2 -5.44 2.00 -4.69
C ILE A 2 -5.11 3.11 -3.68
N PHE A 3 -3.91 3.10 -3.08
CA PHE A 3 -3.54 4.10 -2.06
C PHE A 3 -3.50 5.52 -2.63
N ARG A 4 -2.98 5.69 -3.86
CA ARG A 4 -3.03 6.98 -4.57
C ARG A 4 -4.48 7.45 -4.72
N GLN A 5 -5.37 6.56 -5.13
CA GLN A 5 -6.78 6.91 -5.25
C GLN A 5 -7.43 7.28 -3.90
N GLN A 6 -7.06 6.61 -2.80
CA GLN A 6 -7.54 6.99 -1.46
C GLN A 6 -7.14 8.41 -1.07
N VAL A 7 -5.87 8.78 -1.30
CA VAL A 7 -5.37 10.10 -0.89
C VAL A 7 -5.80 11.25 -1.81
N PHE A 8 -6.22 10.96 -3.06
CA PHE A 8 -6.64 11.98 -4.04
C PHE A 8 -8.15 12.01 -4.32
N LYS A 9 -8.80 10.85 -4.45
CA LYS A 9 -10.24 10.77 -4.81
C LYS A 9 -11.13 10.87 -3.59
N PHE A 10 -10.77 10.19 -2.50
CA PHE A 10 -11.62 10.04 -1.32
C PHE A 10 -11.22 10.93 -0.15
N SER A 11 -10.09 11.63 -0.26
CA SER A 11 -9.66 12.68 0.66
C SER A 11 -8.94 13.79 -0.11
N ASN A 12 -8.82 14.97 0.50
CA ASN A 12 -8.05 16.09 -0.06
C ASN A 12 -6.57 16.06 0.36
N VAL A 13 -6.09 14.98 0.98
CA VAL A 13 -4.73 14.93 1.56
C VAL A 13 -3.67 15.04 0.47
N GLY A 14 -3.76 14.24 -0.59
CA GLY A 14 -2.79 14.26 -1.69
C GLY A 14 -2.71 15.64 -2.36
N ALA A 15 -3.86 16.22 -2.70
CA ALA A 15 -3.93 17.55 -3.30
C ALA A 15 -3.39 18.64 -2.36
N SER A 16 -3.63 18.52 -1.05
CA SER A 16 -3.14 19.47 -0.05
C SER A 16 -1.62 19.40 0.10
N LEU A 17 -1.04 18.21 0.14
CA LEU A 17 0.41 18.00 0.21
C LEU A 17 1.10 18.50 -1.05
N GLU A 18 0.57 18.20 -2.24
CA GLU A 18 1.10 18.73 -3.51
C GLU A 18 1.02 20.27 -3.54
N SER A 19 -0.10 20.86 -3.09
CA SER A 19 -0.24 22.33 -3.01
C SER A 19 0.73 22.98 -2.03
N ALA A 20 1.18 22.24 -1.01
CA ALA A 20 2.22 22.66 -0.07
C ALA A 20 3.64 22.49 -0.64
N GLY A 21 3.78 22.02 -1.89
CA GLY A 21 5.07 21.84 -2.58
C GLY A 21 5.72 20.48 -2.34
N MET A 22 4.99 19.49 -1.81
CA MET A 22 5.53 18.14 -1.61
C MET A 22 5.43 17.31 -2.89
N HIS A 23 6.49 16.57 -3.21
CA HIS A 23 6.48 15.56 -4.27
C HIS A 23 6.09 14.20 -3.68
N LEU A 24 5.01 13.61 -4.18
CA LEU A 24 4.48 12.35 -3.66
C LEU A 24 4.84 11.19 -4.59
N GLU A 25 5.65 10.26 -4.09
CA GLU A 25 5.90 8.98 -4.75
C GLU A 25 5.00 7.88 -4.17
N PHE A 26 4.45 7.03 -5.03
CA PHE A 26 3.58 5.92 -4.65
C PHE A 26 4.24 4.59 -4.98
N VAL A 27 4.35 3.73 -3.98
CA VAL A 27 4.96 2.41 -4.08
C VAL A 27 3.87 1.36 -3.82
N ASP A 28 3.69 0.45 -4.76
CA ASP A 28 2.76 -0.66 -4.59
C ASP A 28 3.44 -1.83 -3.87
N ALA A 29 2.64 -2.58 -3.12
CA ALA A 29 3.09 -3.78 -2.43
C ALA A 29 3.57 -4.83 -3.45
N PRO A 30 4.66 -5.57 -3.15
CA PRO A 30 5.32 -6.40 -4.16
C PRO A 30 4.62 -7.74 -4.44
N TYR A 31 3.69 -8.17 -3.58
CA TYR A 31 3.09 -9.50 -3.67
C TYR A 31 1.62 -9.42 -4.05
N ARG A 32 1.26 -10.12 -5.14
CA ARG A 32 -0.15 -10.30 -5.49
C ARG A 32 -0.82 -11.20 -4.45
N CYS A 33 -2.03 -10.82 -4.02
CA CYS A 33 -2.88 -11.62 -3.15
C CYS A 33 -3.15 -12.99 -3.79
N THR A 34 -3.32 -14.02 -2.97
CA THR A 34 -3.86 -15.28 -3.48
C THR A 34 -5.34 -15.16 -3.79
N SER A 35 -5.88 -16.11 -4.56
CA SER A 35 -7.33 -16.18 -4.79
C SER A 35 -8.13 -16.24 -3.48
N GLU A 36 -7.60 -16.92 -2.44
CA GLU A 36 -8.22 -16.98 -1.12
C GLU A 36 -8.23 -15.60 -0.43
N ASP A 37 -7.14 -14.84 -0.50
CA ASP A 37 -7.06 -13.51 0.10
C ASP A 37 -7.87 -12.48 -0.70
N GLU A 38 -7.94 -12.62 -2.03
CA GLU A 38 -8.80 -11.80 -2.91
C GLU A 38 -10.30 -11.99 -2.59
N GLU A 39 -10.71 -13.18 -2.15
CA GLU A 39 -12.07 -13.45 -1.66
C GLU A 39 -12.35 -12.72 -0.33
N LYS A 40 -11.33 -12.55 0.52
CA LYS A 40 -11.41 -11.83 1.81
C LYS A 40 -11.41 -10.30 1.64
N VAL A 41 -11.05 -9.77 0.47
CA VAL A 41 -11.11 -8.33 0.19
C VAL A 41 -12.52 -7.80 0.43
N TYR A 42 -12.64 -6.82 1.33
CA TYR A 42 -13.93 -6.25 1.71
C TYR A 42 -14.71 -5.74 0.47
N PRO A 43 -16.02 -6.04 0.36
CA PRO A 43 -16.83 -5.63 -0.79
C PRO A 43 -16.79 -4.12 -1.07
N VAL A 44 -16.68 -3.30 -0.02
CA VAL A 44 -16.57 -1.84 -0.15
C VAL A 44 -15.30 -1.40 -0.91
N VAL A 45 -14.20 -2.16 -0.80
CA VAL A 45 -12.97 -1.89 -1.56
C VAL A 45 -13.22 -2.16 -3.04
N LYS A 46 -13.81 -3.31 -3.39
CA LYS A 46 -14.16 -3.65 -4.79
C LYS A 46 -15.12 -2.62 -5.40
N GLN A 47 -16.06 -2.10 -4.60
CA GLN A 47 -16.99 -1.07 -5.04
C GLN A 47 -16.33 0.30 -5.20
N ALA A 48 -15.42 0.67 -4.30
CA ALA A 48 -14.73 1.96 -4.34
C ALA A 48 -13.67 2.04 -5.44
N PHE A 49 -13.08 0.90 -5.83
CA PHE A 49 -12.02 0.80 -6.84
C PHE A 49 -12.39 -0.23 -7.93
N PRO A 50 -13.47 -0.02 -8.70
CA PRO A 50 -13.97 -1.01 -9.66
C PRO A 50 -12.98 -1.30 -10.80
N GLU A 51 -12.07 -0.39 -11.11
CA GLU A 51 -10.98 -0.59 -12.07
C GLU A 51 -9.83 -1.46 -11.56
N CYS A 52 -9.71 -1.67 -10.24
CA CYS A 52 -8.65 -2.49 -9.65
C CYS A 52 -9.08 -3.97 -9.64
N THR A 53 -8.56 -4.74 -10.60
CA THR A 53 -8.86 -6.17 -10.75
C THR A 53 -7.81 -7.09 -10.12
N GLU A 54 -6.68 -6.54 -9.69
CA GLU A 54 -5.61 -7.26 -9.00
C GLU A 54 -5.33 -6.59 -7.65
N TYR A 55 -5.20 -7.40 -6.60
CA TYR A 55 -4.93 -6.93 -5.24
C TYR A 55 -3.54 -7.37 -4.81
N PHE A 56 -2.86 -6.49 -4.08
CA PHE A 56 -1.50 -6.71 -3.61
C PHE A 56 -1.42 -6.51 -2.11
N GLU A 57 -0.58 -7.29 -1.45
CA GLU A 57 -0.37 -7.32 -0.01
C GLU A 57 1.10 -7.12 0.33
N TRP A 58 1.35 -6.45 1.45
CA TRP A 58 2.71 -6.22 1.93
C TRP A 58 3.26 -7.45 2.62
N TYR A 59 2.43 -8.17 3.34
CA TYR A 59 2.75 -9.44 3.97
C TYR A 59 1.46 -10.23 4.13
N ARG A 60 1.58 -11.55 4.30
CA ARG A 60 0.44 -12.40 4.66
C ARG A 60 0.51 -12.77 6.12
N ALA A 61 -0.43 -12.27 6.90
CA ALA A 61 -0.64 -12.72 8.26
C ALA A 61 -1.44 -14.03 8.26
N ASN A 62 -1.12 -14.94 9.17
CA ASN A 62 -2.04 -16.04 9.51
C ASN A 62 -3.26 -15.51 10.29
N ASP A 63 -4.29 -16.34 10.47
CA ASP A 63 -5.58 -15.91 11.01
C ASP A 63 -5.52 -15.26 12.41
N ASP A 64 -4.55 -15.65 13.24
CA ASP A 64 -4.33 -15.08 14.58
C ASP A 64 -3.26 -13.98 14.61
N SER A 65 -2.71 -13.60 13.46
CA SER A 65 -1.68 -12.56 13.31
C SER A 65 -0.42 -12.80 14.15
N THR A 66 -0.04 -14.06 14.37
CA THR A 66 1.20 -14.42 15.07
C THR A 66 2.37 -14.70 14.12
N VAL A 67 2.07 -14.97 12.85
CA VAL A 67 3.06 -15.24 11.80
C VAL A 67 2.78 -14.34 10.60
N TYR A 68 3.82 -13.61 10.17
CA TYR A 68 3.77 -12.70 9.02
C TYR A 68 4.70 -13.21 7.92
N HIS A 69 4.13 -13.92 6.96
CA HIS A 69 4.87 -14.39 5.79
C HIS A 69 5.22 -13.20 4.88
N ARG A 70 6.43 -13.22 4.30
CA ARG A 70 6.95 -12.19 3.38
C ARG A 70 7.32 -10.84 3.99
N LEU A 71 7.21 -10.67 5.31
CA LEU A 71 7.49 -9.40 5.96
C LEU A 71 8.95 -8.96 5.76
N ASP A 72 9.90 -9.86 6.01
CA ASP A 72 11.34 -9.56 5.87
C ASP A 72 11.69 -9.21 4.42
N GLU A 73 11.14 -9.94 3.44
CA GLU A 73 11.37 -9.65 2.03
C GLU A 73 10.73 -8.32 1.59
N THR A 74 9.58 -7.95 2.17
CA THR A 74 8.96 -6.64 1.93
C THR A 74 9.77 -5.50 2.53
N ILE A 75 10.34 -5.68 3.72
CA ILE A 75 11.23 -4.67 4.32
C ILE A 75 12.45 -4.46 3.42
N ALA A 76 13.10 -5.55 2.98
CA ALA A 76 14.22 -5.46 2.05
C ALA A 76 13.85 -4.82 0.69
N TYR A 77 12.63 -5.06 0.20
CA TYR A 77 12.11 -4.39 -0.99
C TYR A 77 11.93 -2.88 -0.77
N LEU A 78 11.39 -2.45 0.38
CA LEU A 78 11.22 -1.05 0.71
C LEU A 78 12.56 -0.34 0.93
N GLU A 79 13.53 -0.98 1.59
CA GLU A 79 14.90 -0.48 1.72
C GLU A 79 15.51 -0.21 0.35
N LYS A 80 15.39 -1.16 -0.58
CA LYS A 80 15.86 -0.98 -1.95
C LYS A 80 15.16 0.19 -2.66
N VAL A 81 13.86 0.35 -2.47
CA VAL A 81 13.12 1.50 -3.03
C VAL A 81 13.62 2.82 -2.45
N MET A 82 13.88 2.88 -1.14
CA MET A 82 14.45 4.04 -0.46
C MET A 82 15.82 4.41 -1.01
N ASP A 83 16.69 3.42 -1.25
CA ASP A 83 18.01 3.62 -1.82
C ASP A 83 17.97 4.06 -3.30
N GLU A 84 17.10 3.47 -4.11
CA GLU A 84 17.06 3.70 -5.56
C GLU A 84 16.29 4.95 -5.97
N ARG A 85 15.28 5.35 -5.18
CA ARG A 85 14.32 6.40 -5.55
C ARG A 85 14.28 7.58 -4.59
N GLY A 86 14.92 7.43 -3.43
CA GLY A 86 15.11 8.52 -2.49
C GLY A 86 16.12 9.58 -2.96
N PRO A 87 16.50 10.52 -2.07
CA PRO A 87 16.11 10.57 -0.66
C PRO A 87 14.63 10.96 -0.47
N PHE A 88 13.99 10.38 0.55
CA PHE A 88 12.63 10.74 0.97
C PHE A 88 12.67 11.51 2.30
N ASP A 89 11.92 12.61 2.40
CA ASP A 89 11.81 13.40 3.63
C ASP A 89 10.83 12.78 4.65
N GLY A 90 9.97 11.85 4.21
CA GLY A 90 9.01 11.18 5.06
C GLY A 90 8.21 10.12 4.31
N MET A 91 7.44 9.34 5.07
CA MET A 91 6.62 8.24 4.55
C MET A 91 5.18 8.33 5.08
N VAL A 92 4.23 7.86 4.29
CA VAL A 92 2.81 7.76 4.65
C VAL A 92 2.31 6.38 4.27
N GLY A 93 1.72 5.68 5.23
CA GLY A 93 1.16 4.34 5.03
C GLY A 93 -0.27 4.23 5.55
N PHE A 94 -0.99 3.20 5.09
CA PHE A 94 -2.34 2.87 5.53
C PHE A 94 -2.49 1.38 5.79
N SER A 95 -3.18 1.01 6.88
CA SER A 95 -3.38 -0.38 7.31
C SER A 95 -2.04 -1.13 7.38
N GLN A 96 -1.86 -2.24 6.66
CA GLN A 96 -0.57 -2.97 6.58
C GLN A 96 0.60 -2.06 6.15
N GLY A 97 0.39 -1.17 5.19
CA GLY A 97 1.45 -0.26 4.73
C GLY A 97 1.84 0.79 5.78
N GLY A 98 0.99 1.02 6.80
CA GLY A 98 1.29 1.92 7.92
C GLY A 98 1.93 1.21 9.13
N SER A 99 1.99 -0.13 9.12
CA SER A 99 2.69 -0.91 10.15
C SER A 99 4.13 -1.29 9.78
N LEU A 100 4.54 -1.01 8.54
CA LEU A 100 5.92 -1.14 8.06
C LEU A 100 6.71 0.13 8.40
#